data_AF-A0A9D2FBX1-F1
#
_entry.id   AF-A0A9D2FBX1-F1
#
_cell.length_a   1.000
_cell.length_b   1.000
_cell.length_c   1.000
_cell.angle_alpha   90.00
_cell.angle_beta   90.00
_cell.angle_gamma   90.00
#
_symmetry.space_group_name_H-M   'P 1'
#
loop_
_entity.id
_entity.type
_entity.pdbx_description
1 polymer ?
#
loop_
_entity_poly.entity_id
_entity_poly.type
_entity_poly.pdbx_seq_one_letter_code
_entity_poly.pdbx_strand_id
1 'polypeptide(L)'
;MNRILNEIRKIIDKNMALYLPDVKNSDLENDGAIFYMNAQNGTEFDWFVNDRFPFFMVFYYNDKDNLGAVKLALYNTGEVRVYLYGEKGKDFVKMEKLYLDIDKTAMLKLAAVLTYQADDKKIWNGNIDNIHVDTEVTDDELREFSDREKNHAVMKNRMNICSLSAVVSKKITEEGWKVGYMERDEPHDKDDSGWFFASGNEDDDYLSDPKNLMLLAVGMVWQQLDRDIFKYIDMPVGTKLIRISSNDFEIDKNDKEIYMEKRE
;
A
#
# COMPACT_ATOMS: atom_id res chain seq x y z
N MET A 1 -15.28 16.35 -19.53
CA MET A 1 -14.16 15.57 -18.99
C MET A 1 -13.54 16.34 -17.84
N ASN A 2 -13.50 15.67 -16.69
CA ASN A 2 -13.11 16.21 -15.39
C ASN A 2 -11.75 16.93 -15.48
N ARG A 3 -11.64 18.11 -14.84
CA ARG A 3 -10.42 18.94 -14.89
C ARG A 3 -9.17 18.16 -14.50
N ILE A 4 -9.25 17.32 -13.48
CA ILE A 4 -8.11 16.56 -12.96
C ILE A 4 -7.63 15.53 -13.99
N LEU A 5 -8.57 14.81 -14.61
CA LEU A 5 -8.26 13.82 -15.64
C LEU A 5 -7.68 14.46 -16.91
N ASN A 6 -8.11 15.68 -17.26
CA ASN A 6 -7.50 16.43 -18.35
C ASN A 6 -6.02 16.76 -18.06
N GLU A 7 -5.70 17.13 -16.81
CA GLU A 7 -4.31 17.37 -16.41
C GLU A 7 -3.49 16.08 -16.40
N ILE A 8 -4.06 14.96 -15.92
CA ILE A 8 -3.41 13.63 -16.00
C ILE A 8 -3.05 13.28 -17.45
N ARG A 9 -3.98 13.46 -18.39
CA ARG A 9 -3.73 13.21 -19.83
C ARG A 9 -2.58 14.07 -20.36
N LYS A 10 -2.64 15.38 -20.13
CA LYS A 10 -1.57 16.30 -20.55
C LYS A 10 -0.21 15.92 -19.98
N ILE A 11 -0.17 15.50 -18.72
CA ILE A 11 1.06 15.05 -18.06
C ILE A 11 1.60 13.79 -18.74
N ILE A 12 0.74 12.79 -18.99
CA ILE A 12 1.14 11.54 -19.65
C ILE A 12 1.64 11.83 -21.07
N ASP A 13 0.86 12.53 -21.88
CA ASP A 13 1.19 12.83 -23.28
C ASP A 13 2.52 13.58 -23.39
N LYS A 14 2.71 14.62 -22.56
CA LYS A 14 3.96 15.39 -22.51
C LYS A 14 5.16 14.51 -22.18
N ASN A 15 5.03 13.64 -21.18
CA ASN A 15 6.13 12.80 -20.71
C ASN A 15 6.47 11.68 -21.70
N MET A 16 5.45 11.08 -22.33
CA MET A 16 5.66 10.11 -23.41
C MET A 16 6.37 10.75 -24.61
N ALA A 17 5.92 11.92 -25.05
CA ALA A 17 6.56 12.63 -26.16
C ALA A 17 8.03 12.98 -25.89
N LEU A 18 8.38 13.26 -24.63
CA LEU A 18 9.75 13.65 -24.25
C LEU A 18 10.69 12.46 -24.07
N TYR A 19 10.19 11.35 -23.52
CA TYR A 19 11.03 10.25 -23.05
C TYR A 19 10.78 8.91 -23.75
N LEU A 20 9.67 8.77 -24.47
CA LEU A 20 9.32 7.62 -25.31
C LEU A 20 8.93 8.07 -26.74
N PRO A 21 9.76 8.89 -27.42
CA PRO A 21 9.38 9.52 -28.69
C PRO A 21 9.10 8.53 -29.83
N ASP A 22 9.63 7.31 -29.74
CA ASP A 22 9.42 6.26 -30.73
C ASP A 22 8.11 5.48 -30.54
N VAL A 23 7.47 5.61 -29.38
CA VAL A 23 6.21 4.93 -29.06
C VAL A 23 5.04 5.75 -29.59
N LYS A 24 4.30 5.20 -30.56
CA LYS A 24 3.12 5.84 -31.17
C LYS A 24 1.85 5.35 -30.50
N ASN A 25 0.75 6.09 -30.65
CA ASN A 25 -0.55 5.66 -30.14
C ASN A 25 -0.97 4.28 -30.66
N SER A 26 -0.66 3.95 -31.92
CA SER A 26 -0.94 2.62 -32.50
C SER A 26 -0.16 1.48 -31.84
N ASP A 27 0.91 1.79 -31.10
CA ASP A 27 1.69 0.82 -30.34
C ASP A 27 1.11 0.61 -28.93
N LEU A 28 0.07 1.36 -28.57
CA LEU A 28 -0.58 1.38 -27.26
C LEU A 28 -1.99 0.84 -27.34
N GLU A 29 -2.46 0.29 -26.23
CA GLU A 29 -3.81 -0.24 -26.13
C GLU A 29 -4.86 0.87 -26.29
N ASN A 30 -5.86 0.64 -27.15
CA ASN A 30 -6.92 1.59 -27.49
C ASN A 30 -6.39 2.99 -27.84
N ASP A 31 -5.34 3.05 -28.66
CA ASP A 31 -4.71 4.28 -29.15
C ASP A 31 -4.19 5.21 -28.02
N GLY A 32 -3.70 4.61 -26.92
CA GLY A 32 -3.15 5.33 -25.78
C GLY A 32 -4.18 5.62 -24.69
N ALA A 33 -5.19 4.78 -24.56
CA ALA A 33 -6.18 4.90 -23.48
C ALA A 33 -5.52 4.80 -22.10
N ILE A 34 -6.10 5.52 -21.14
CA ILE A 34 -5.69 5.46 -19.74
C ILE A 34 -6.61 4.49 -19.01
N PHE A 35 -6.03 3.51 -18.36
CA PHE A 35 -6.71 2.52 -17.55
C PHE A 35 -6.62 2.87 -16.07
N TYR A 36 -7.75 2.82 -15.37
CA TYR A 36 -7.87 3.08 -13.95
C TYR A 36 -7.75 1.78 -13.15
N MET A 37 -6.62 1.56 -12.49
CA MET A 37 -6.22 0.25 -11.97
C MET A 37 -6.74 -0.02 -10.55
N ASN A 38 -8.06 -0.09 -10.40
CA ASN A 38 -8.78 -0.19 -9.12
C ASN A 38 -9.08 -1.62 -8.62
N ALA A 39 -8.72 -2.68 -9.36
CA ALA A 39 -9.20 -4.05 -9.08
C ALA A 39 -8.70 -4.72 -7.79
N GLN A 40 -7.66 -4.21 -7.14
CA GLN A 40 -7.07 -4.88 -5.98
C GLN A 40 -7.85 -4.63 -4.69
N ASN A 41 -8.21 -3.37 -4.45
CA ASN A 41 -8.70 -2.88 -3.17
C ASN A 41 -9.67 -1.69 -3.33
N GLY A 42 -9.99 -1.29 -4.57
CA GLY A 42 -10.84 -0.16 -4.88
C GLY A 42 -10.18 1.20 -4.60
N THR A 43 -10.91 2.25 -4.98
CA THR A 43 -10.52 3.65 -4.73
C THR A 43 -10.44 3.95 -3.25
N GLU A 44 -11.37 3.43 -2.45
CA GLU A 44 -11.46 3.73 -1.01
C GLU A 44 -10.19 3.32 -0.26
N PHE A 45 -9.66 2.12 -0.51
CA PHE A 45 -8.44 1.69 0.17
C PHE A 45 -7.27 2.58 -0.23
N ASP A 46 -7.04 2.79 -1.52
CA ASP A 46 -5.92 3.61 -1.97
C ASP A 46 -6.05 5.06 -1.44
N TRP A 47 -7.27 5.58 -1.38
CA TRP A 47 -7.56 6.92 -0.90
C TRP A 47 -7.39 7.09 0.61
N PHE A 48 -8.03 6.22 1.41
CA PHE A 48 -8.05 6.33 2.87
C PHE A 48 -6.79 5.75 3.54
N VAL A 49 -6.17 4.74 2.94
CA VAL A 49 -5.01 4.01 3.51
C VAL A 49 -3.69 4.44 2.88
N ASN A 50 -3.66 4.63 1.54
CA ASN A 50 -2.41 4.92 0.82
C ASN A 50 -2.25 6.40 0.42
N ASP A 51 -3.19 7.26 0.82
CA ASP A 51 -3.22 8.70 0.52
C ASP A 51 -3.10 9.05 -0.98
N ARG A 52 -3.58 8.18 -1.86
CA ARG A 52 -3.52 8.35 -3.33
C ARG A 52 -4.72 7.76 -4.05
N PHE A 53 -4.88 8.10 -5.32
CA PHE A 53 -5.76 7.34 -6.20
C PHE A 53 -5.10 6.02 -6.62
N PRO A 54 -5.90 5.01 -7.03
CA PRO A 54 -5.44 3.92 -7.88
C PRO A 54 -4.63 4.42 -9.08
N PHE A 55 -3.70 3.58 -9.52
CA PHE A 55 -2.79 3.97 -10.59
C PHE A 55 -3.54 4.22 -11.90
N PHE A 56 -3.12 5.24 -12.62
CA PHE A 56 -3.52 5.50 -14.00
C PHE A 56 -2.43 4.92 -14.90
N MET A 57 -2.77 3.93 -15.74
CA MET A 57 -1.79 3.22 -16.56
C MET A 57 -2.10 3.34 -18.05
N VAL A 58 -1.06 3.33 -18.86
CA VAL A 58 -1.17 3.20 -20.32
C VAL A 58 -0.40 1.95 -20.71
N PHE A 59 -1.03 1.05 -21.47
CA PHE A 59 -0.45 -0.24 -21.84
C PHE A 59 0.00 -0.29 -23.28
N TYR A 60 1.01 -1.12 -23.56
CA TYR A 60 1.40 -1.46 -24.92
C TYR A 60 0.37 -2.39 -25.55
N TYR A 61 0.08 -2.20 -26.83
CA TYR A 61 -0.84 -3.06 -27.55
C TYR A 61 -0.26 -4.47 -27.71
N ASN A 62 -1.10 -5.48 -27.45
CA ASN A 62 -0.75 -6.91 -27.58
C ASN A 62 0.53 -7.29 -26.81
N ASP A 63 0.70 -6.68 -25.63
CA ASP A 63 1.68 -7.10 -24.65
C ASP A 63 1.07 -8.15 -23.72
N LYS A 64 1.73 -9.30 -23.59
CA LYS A 64 1.24 -10.39 -22.72
C LYS A 64 1.62 -10.18 -21.26
N ASP A 65 2.68 -9.41 -21.03
CA ASP A 65 3.23 -9.20 -19.70
C ASP A 65 2.47 -8.09 -18.95
N ASN A 66 1.71 -7.25 -19.68
CA ASN A 66 0.87 -6.16 -19.16
C ASN A 66 1.63 -5.25 -18.18
N LEU A 67 2.88 -4.90 -18.50
CA LEU A 67 3.74 -4.11 -17.62
C LEU A 67 3.47 -2.60 -17.75
N GLY A 68 3.01 -2.16 -18.93
CA GLY A 68 2.62 -0.78 -19.22
C GLY A 68 3.76 0.10 -19.73
N ALA A 69 3.41 1.12 -20.53
CA ALA A 69 4.33 2.18 -20.94
C ALA A 69 4.41 3.30 -19.89
N VAL A 70 3.30 3.54 -19.19
CA VAL A 70 3.18 4.59 -18.18
C VAL A 70 2.47 4.06 -16.96
N LYS A 71 3.01 4.40 -15.78
CA LYS A 71 2.35 4.25 -14.49
C LYS A 71 2.33 5.60 -13.79
N LEU A 72 1.14 6.16 -13.56
CA LEU A 72 0.98 7.44 -12.88
C LEU A 72 0.30 7.25 -11.53
N ALA A 73 0.92 7.78 -10.47
CA ALA A 73 0.35 7.87 -9.13
C ALA A 73 -0.02 9.34 -8.84
N LEU A 74 -1.27 9.59 -8.48
CA LEU A 74 -1.75 10.89 -8.02
C LEU A 74 -2.08 10.79 -6.53
N TYR A 75 -1.36 11.54 -5.70
CA TYR A 75 -1.61 11.62 -4.26
C TYR A 75 -2.70 12.63 -3.94
N ASN A 76 -3.40 12.45 -2.81
CA ASN A 76 -4.44 13.37 -2.34
C ASN A 76 -3.91 14.77 -1.99
N THR A 77 -2.58 14.92 -1.90
CA THR A 77 -1.87 16.19 -1.74
C THR A 77 -1.68 16.94 -3.06
N GLY A 78 -1.97 16.34 -4.22
CA GLY A 78 -1.67 16.91 -5.53
C GLY A 78 -0.29 16.52 -6.08
N GLU A 79 0.55 15.81 -5.31
CA GLU A 79 1.78 15.23 -5.84
C GLU A 79 1.46 14.18 -6.91
N VAL A 80 2.15 14.28 -8.06
CA VAL A 80 2.05 13.32 -9.15
C VAL A 80 3.42 12.70 -9.39
N ARG A 81 3.46 11.37 -9.47
CA ARG A 81 4.64 10.59 -9.88
C ARG A 81 4.32 9.84 -11.16
N VAL A 82 5.13 10.05 -12.19
CA VAL A 82 4.99 9.39 -13.49
C VAL A 82 6.20 8.51 -13.71
N TYR A 83 5.98 7.22 -13.91
CA TYR A 83 7.01 6.25 -14.25
C TYR A 83 6.81 5.85 -15.72
N LEU A 84 7.88 5.92 -16.49
CA LEU A 84 7.90 5.64 -17.93
C LEU A 84 8.74 4.40 -18.19
N TYR A 85 8.21 3.53 -19.04
CA TYR A 85 8.85 2.27 -19.37
C TYR A 85 8.89 2.03 -20.88
N GLY A 86 10.10 1.78 -21.38
CA GLY A 86 10.37 1.35 -22.75
C GLY A 86 10.22 -0.16 -22.91
N GLU A 87 10.48 -0.67 -24.12
CA GLU A 87 10.57 -2.11 -24.41
C GLU A 87 9.41 -2.95 -23.87
N LYS A 88 8.17 -2.51 -24.10
CA LYS A 88 6.96 -3.16 -23.57
C LYS A 88 6.94 -3.27 -22.04
N GLY A 89 7.40 -2.23 -21.35
CA GLY A 89 7.38 -2.13 -19.90
C GLY A 89 8.58 -2.77 -19.19
N LYS A 90 9.53 -3.34 -19.94
CA LYS A 90 10.69 -4.07 -19.37
C LYS A 90 11.85 -3.17 -19.02
N ASP A 91 11.95 -2.01 -19.68
CA ASP A 91 13.02 -1.05 -19.45
C ASP A 91 12.49 0.16 -18.69
N PHE A 92 13.02 0.43 -17.50
CA PHE A 92 12.68 1.64 -16.75
C PHE A 92 13.46 2.83 -17.32
N VAL A 93 12.74 3.78 -17.92
CA VAL A 93 13.36 4.91 -18.61
C VAL A 93 13.51 6.11 -17.68
N LYS A 94 12.42 6.49 -16.98
CA LYS A 94 12.40 7.72 -16.18
C LYS A 94 11.29 7.72 -15.13
N MET A 95 11.56 8.37 -14.00
CA MET A 95 10.53 8.83 -13.07
C MET A 95 10.53 10.37 -13.03
N GLU A 96 9.35 10.96 -13.18
CA GLU A 96 9.11 12.39 -13.04
C GLU A 96 8.18 12.65 -11.86
N LYS A 97 8.55 13.66 -11.05
CA LYS A 97 7.77 14.13 -9.91
C LYS A 97 7.34 15.57 -10.17
N LEU A 98 6.05 15.83 -10.06
CA LEU A 98 5.46 17.16 -10.24
C LEU A 98 4.27 17.33 -9.30
N TYR A 99 3.63 18.49 -9.35
CA TYR A 99 2.55 18.85 -8.44
C TYR A 99 1.41 19.53 -9.20
N LEU A 100 0.18 19.12 -8.91
CA LEU A 100 -1.04 19.75 -9.39
C LEU A 100 -1.65 20.63 -8.30
N ASP A 101 -1.79 21.92 -8.60
CA ASP A 101 -2.51 22.86 -7.74
C ASP A 101 -4.02 22.67 -7.91
N ILE A 102 -4.56 21.72 -7.15
CA ILE A 102 -5.96 21.33 -7.15
C ILE A 102 -6.43 21.31 -5.69
N ASP A 103 -7.59 21.93 -5.46
CA ASP A 103 -8.22 21.93 -4.14
C ASP A 103 -8.57 20.51 -3.68
N LYS A 104 -8.40 20.28 -2.36
CA LYS A 104 -8.67 19.00 -1.72
C LYS A 104 -10.14 18.56 -1.90
N THR A 105 -11.08 19.50 -1.96
CA THR A 105 -12.50 19.17 -2.21
C THR A 105 -12.71 18.62 -3.61
N ALA A 106 -12.05 19.18 -4.63
CA ALA A 106 -12.09 18.66 -5.98
C ALA A 106 -11.48 17.26 -6.08
N MET A 107 -10.37 16.99 -5.38
CA MET A 107 -9.80 15.64 -5.29
C MET A 107 -10.75 14.67 -4.59
N LEU A 108 -11.34 15.07 -3.46
CA LEU A 108 -12.31 14.26 -2.73
C LEU A 108 -13.53 13.93 -3.58
N LYS A 109 -14.04 14.90 -4.35
CA LYS A 109 -15.14 14.68 -5.30
C LYS A 109 -14.75 13.68 -6.38
N LEU A 110 -13.54 13.76 -6.94
CA LEU A 110 -13.09 12.77 -7.91
C LEU A 110 -13.01 11.37 -7.30
N ALA A 111 -12.50 11.23 -6.07
CA ALA A 111 -12.44 9.95 -5.39
C ALA A 111 -13.84 9.34 -5.19
N ALA A 112 -14.79 10.15 -4.71
CA ALA A 112 -16.18 9.76 -4.56
C ALA A 112 -16.81 9.34 -5.91
N VAL A 113 -16.64 10.14 -6.98
CA VAL A 113 -17.15 9.79 -8.32
C VAL A 113 -16.58 8.46 -8.79
N LEU A 114 -15.27 8.22 -8.65
CA LEU A 114 -14.63 6.98 -9.09
C LEU A 114 -15.13 5.77 -8.29
N THR A 115 -15.37 5.93 -6.99
CA THR A 115 -16.02 4.89 -6.19
C THR A 115 -17.42 4.58 -6.71
N TYR A 116 -18.29 5.57 -6.85
CA TYR A 116 -19.68 5.34 -7.27
C TYR A 116 -19.84 4.89 -8.72
N GLN A 117 -18.99 5.39 -9.61
CA GLN A 117 -19.09 5.15 -11.05
C GLN A 117 -18.22 3.99 -11.54
N ALA A 118 -17.24 3.53 -10.76
CA ALA A 118 -16.42 2.37 -11.10
C ALA A 118 -16.55 1.26 -10.04
N ASP A 119 -16.10 1.48 -8.81
CA ASP A 119 -15.97 0.43 -7.79
C ASP A 119 -17.32 -0.21 -7.44
N ASP A 120 -18.32 0.61 -7.06
CA ASP A 120 -19.66 0.14 -6.67
C ASP A 120 -20.40 -0.54 -7.84
N LYS A 121 -20.02 -0.20 -9.08
CA LYS A 121 -20.50 -0.81 -10.32
C LYS A 121 -19.66 -2.00 -10.79
N LYS A 122 -18.61 -2.36 -10.05
CA LYS A 122 -17.66 -3.45 -10.36
C LYS A 122 -16.96 -3.29 -11.71
N ILE A 123 -16.67 -2.05 -12.10
CA ILE A 123 -15.85 -1.74 -13.27
C ILE A 123 -14.40 -1.70 -12.80
N TRP A 124 -13.65 -2.73 -13.17
CA TRP A 124 -12.29 -2.97 -12.69
C TRP A 124 -11.26 -2.82 -13.80
N ASN A 125 -10.15 -2.12 -13.51
CA ASN A 125 -9.05 -1.89 -14.46
C ASN A 125 -9.54 -1.39 -15.82
N GLY A 126 -10.58 -0.55 -15.80
CA GLY A 126 -11.28 -0.11 -17.01
C GLY A 126 -10.60 1.09 -17.65
N ASN A 127 -10.80 1.25 -18.96
CA ASN A 127 -10.50 2.51 -19.62
C ASN A 127 -11.30 3.65 -18.94
N ILE A 128 -10.60 4.68 -18.47
CA ILE A 128 -11.19 5.81 -17.75
C ILE A 128 -12.25 6.55 -18.57
N ASP A 129 -12.16 6.54 -19.91
CA ASP A 129 -13.15 7.17 -20.79
C ASP A 129 -14.53 6.48 -20.76
N ASN A 130 -14.57 5.23 -20.31
CA ASN A 130 -15.82 4.48 -20.15
C ASN A 130 -16.44 4.68 -18.75
N ILE A 131 -15.80 5.44 -17.87
CA ILE A 131 -16.28 5.75 -16.53
C ILE A 131 -16.93 7.14 -16.54
N HIS A 132 -18.11 7.29 -15.95
CA HIS A 132 -18.85 8.57 -15.92
C HIS A 132 -18.28 9.56 -14.89
N VAL A 133 -17.01 9.93 -15.06
CA VAL A 133 -16.21 10.79 -14.16
C VAL A 133 -16.68 12.25 -14.06
N ASP A 134 -17.58 12.67 -14.95
CA ASP A 134 -18.21 13.98 -14.94
C ASP A 134 -19.56 13.99 -14.19
N THR A 135 -20.01 12.84 -13.66
CA THR A 135 -21.22 12.78 -12.82
C THR A 135 -21.03 13.66 -11.58
N GLU A 136 -22.01 14.52 -11.32
CA GLU A 136 -22.02 15.37 -10.14
C GLU A 136 -22.20 14.53 -8.88
N VAL A 137 -21.40 14.81 -7.85
CA VAL A 137 -21.53 14.22 -6.50
C VAL A 137 -22.15 15.27 -5.60
N THR A 138 -23.29 14.92 -5.02
CA THR A 138 -24.01 15.74 -4.05
C THR A 138 -23.23 15.86 -2.74
N ASP A 139 -23.55 16.87 -1.93
CA ASP A 139 -22.91 17.02 -0.62
C ASP A 139 -23.18 15.83 0.32
N ASP A 140 -24.34 15.19 0.21
CA ASP A 140 -24.69 14.03 1.03
C ASP A 140 -23.92 12.78 0.59
N GLU A 141 -23.76 12.54 -0.70
CA GLU A 141 -22.87 11.48 -1.22
C GLU A 141 -21.41 11.74 -0.82
N LEU A 142 -20.94 12.99 -0.89
CA LEU A 142 -19.57 13.32 -0.47
C LEU A 142 -19.33 13.06 1.02
N ARG A 143 -20.33 13.34 1.86
CA ARG A 143 -20.33 13.01 3.29
C ARG A 143 -20.35 11.49 3.50
N GLU A 144 -21.21 10.77 2.79
CA GLU A 144 -21.28 9.31 2.88
C GLU A 144 -19.94 8.68 2.52
N PHE A 145 -19.32 9.10 1.42
CA PHE A 145 -17.98 8.65 1.03
C PHE A 145 -16.95 8.92 2.14
N SER A 146 -16.93 10.14 2.67
CA SER A 146 -15.99 10.52 3.74
C SER A 146 -16.19 9.69 5.02
N ASP A 147 -17.44 9.39 5.37
CA ASP A 147 -17.79 8.57 6.53
C ASP A 147 -17.31 7.11 6.40
N ARG A 148 -16.97 6.64 5.20
CA ARG A 148 -16.38 5.30 4.98
C ARG A 148 -14.92 5.21 5.43
N GLU A 149 -14.23 6.33 5.73
CA GLU A 149 -12.86 6.30 6.28
C GLU A 149 -12.80 5.49 7.58
N LYS A 150 -13.84 5.55 8.42
CA LYS A 150 -13.90 4.79 9.68
C LYS A 150 -13.79 3.27 9.48
N ASN A 151 -14.23 2.76 8.34
CA ASN A 151 -14.14 1.35 7.99
C ASN A 151 -12.69 0.93 7.64
N HIS A 152 -11.82 1.91 7.39
CA HIS A 152 -10.43 1.72 7.00
C HIS A 152 -9.44 2.11 8.11
N ALA A 153 -9.91 2.68 9.22
CA ALA A 153 -9.06 3.20 10.30
C ALA A 153 -8.10 2.14 10.87
N VAL A 154 -8.59 0.91 11.09
CA VAL A 154 -7.77 -0.21 11.56
C VAL A 154 -6.66 -0.54 10.56
N MET A 155 -7.01 -0.66 9.27
CA MET A 155 -6.05 -0.97 8.22
C MET A 155 -5.02 0.16 8.05
N LYS A 156 -5.46 1.42 8.08
CA LYS A 156 -4.61 2.61 8.05
C LYS A 156 -3.60 2.60 9.20
N ASN A 157 -4.07 2.32 10.42
CA ASN A 157 -3.18 2.20 11.59
C ASN A 157 -2.15 1.08 11.41
N ARG A 158 -2.59 -0.11 10.95
CA ARG A 158 -1.69 -1.24 10.66
C ARG A 158 -0.63 -0.88 9.62
N MET A 159 -1.02 -0.23 8.53
CA MET A 159 -0.08 0.18 7.48
C MET A 159 0.91 1.24 7.97
N ASN A 160 0.47 2.16 8.84
CA ASN A 160 1.38 3.09 9.51
C ASN A 160 2.39 2.35 10.37
N ILE A 161 1.95 1.40 11.20
CA ILE A 161 2.83 0.60 12.07
C ILE A 161 3.81 -0.25 11.24
N CYS A 162 3.37 -0.79 10.10
CA CYS A 162 4.23 -1.53 9.17
C CYS A 162 5.41 -0.69 8.65
N SER A 163 5.30 0.64 8.64
CA SER A 163 6.39 1.54 8.21
C SER A 163 7.40 1.84 9.32
N LEU A 164 7.07 1.53 10.58
CA LEU A 164 7.90 1.77 11.76
C LEU A 164 8.84 0.59 12.04
N SER A 165 9.92 0.87 12.75
CA SER A 165 10.93 -0.12 13.15
C SER A 165 10.48 -0.93 14.37
N ALA A 166 10.97 -2.15 14.47
CA ALA A 166 10.79 -3.06 15.60
C ALA A 166 12.13 -3.74 15.91
N VAL A 167 12.29 -4.13 17.17
CA VAL A 167 13.42 -4.97 17.60
C VAL A 167 13.06 -6.43 17.34
N VAL A 168 13.95 -7.15 16.67
CA VAL A 168 13.73 -8.54 16.24
C VAL A 168 14.89 -9.41 16.67
N SER A 169 14.59 -10.54 17.31
CA SER A 169 15.58 -11.58 17.62
C SER A 169 16.15 -12.19 16.35
N LYS A 170 17.47 -12.37 16.31
CA LYS A 170 18.15 -13.06 15.20
C LYS A 170 17.79 -14.53 15.06
N LYS A 171 17.20 -15.16 16.08
CA LYS A 171 16.62 -16.50 15.91
C LYS A 171 15.51 -16.50 14.86
N ILE A 172 14.75 -15.42 14.78
CA ILE A 172 13.75 -15.24 13.72
C ILE A 172 14.44 -14.97 12.39
N THR A 173 15.41 -14.06 12.30
CA THR A 173 15.96 -13.65 10.99
C THR A 173 16.96 -14.64 10.40
N GLU A 174 17.75 -15.33 11.24
CA GLU A 174 18.90 -16.16 10.83
C GLU A 174 18.66 -17.67 11.02
N GLU A 175 17.94 -18.09 12.06
CA GLU A 175 17.71 -19.54 12.34
C GLU A 175 16.41 -20.11 11.78
N GLY A 176 15.57 -19.25 11.17
CA GLY A 176 14.33 -19.67 10.52
C GLY A 176 13.12 -19.80 11.45
N TRP A 177 13.19 -19.36 12.71
CA TRP A 177 12.04 -19.43 13.61
C TRP A 177 10.93 -18.44 13.21
N LYS A 178 9.68 -18.83 13.44
CA LYS A 178 8.54 -17.91 13.46
C LYS A 178 8.55 -17.07 14.74
N VAL A 179 7.78 -15.99 14.74
CA VAL A 179 7.56 -15.18 15.94
C VAL A 179 6.74 -16.03 16.93
N GLY A 180 7.31 -16.39 18.07
CA GLY A 180 6.58 -17.08 19.14
C GLY A 180 6.20 -16.16 20.29
N TYR A 181 6.93 -15.07 20.48
CA TYR A 181 6.65 -14.03 21.48
C TYR A 181 6.67 -12.65 20.84
N MET A 182 5.72 -11.80 21.21
CA MET A 182 5.77 -10.39 20.86
C MET A 182 5.26 -9.50 21.99
N GLU A 183 5.99 -8.41 22.23
CA GLU A 183 5.68 -7.41 23.24
C GLU A 183 5.68 -6.02 22.60
N ARG A 184 4.77 -5.16 23.03
CA ARG A 184 4.71 -3.77 22.59
C ARG A 184 4.93 -2.82 23.75
N ASP A 185 6.07 -2.15 23.75
CA ASP A 185 6.42 -1.09 24.69
C ASP A 185 6.11 0.31 24.14
N GLU A 186 6.32 1.32 24.97
CA GLU A 186 6.28 2.72 24.55
C GLU A 186 7.37 2.96 23.48
N PRO A 187 7.01 3.49 22.30
CA PRO A 187 8.00 3.83 21.28
C PRO A 187 9.09 4.76 21.81
N HIS A 188 10.33 4.49 21.46
CA HIS A 188 11.45 5.36 21.82
C HIS A 188 11.38 6.72 21.10
N ASP A 189 10.98 6.71 19.84
CA ASP A 189 10.79 7.88 19.00
C ASP A 189 9.69 7.64 17.95
N LYS A 190 9.56 8.57 16.99
CA LYS A 190 8.52 8.54 15.95
C LYS A 190 8.70 7.43 14.91
N ASP A 191 9.90 6.87 14.79
CA ASP A 191 10.28 5.86 13.79
C ASP A 191 10.31 4.46 14.43
N ASP A 192 10.12 4.35 15.75
CA ASP A 192 9.94 3.12 16.52
C ASP A 192 8.45 2.77 16.66
N SER A 193 8.11 1.49 16.49
CA SER A 193 6.75 0.96 16.66
C SER A 193 6.43 0.59 18.10
N GLY A 194 7.46 0.42 18.92
CA GLY A 194 7.42 -0.20 20.25
C GLY A 194 7.38 -1.73 20.21
N TRP A 195 7.28 -2.36 19.03
CA TRP A 195 7.25 -3.82 18.94
C TRP A 195 8.63 -4.46 19.13
N PHE A 196 8.64 -5.49 19.95
CA PHE A 196 9.69 -6.48 20.07
C PHE A 196 9.16 -7.85 19.62
N PHE A 197 9.94 -8.55 18.78
CA PHE A 197 9.61 -9.87 18.26
C PHE A 197 10.71 -10.88 18.61
N ALA A 198 10.32 -11.99 19.23
CA ALA A 198 11.21 -13.09 19.62
C ALA A 198 10.63 -14.45 19.22
N SER A 199 11.50 -15.46 19.12
CA SER A 199 11.05 -16.82 18.81
C SER A 199 10.37 -17.47 20.02
N GLY A 200 10.75 -17.09 21.25
CA GLY A 200 10.17 -17.60 22.51
C GLY A 200 11.10 -18.55 23.27
N ASN A 201 12.30 -18.83 22.76
CA ASN A 201 13.31 -19.67 23.42
C ASN A 201 14.63 -18.93 23.69
N GLU A 202 14.62 -17.61 23.63
CA GLU A 202 15.70 -16.74 24.06
C GLU A 202 15.76 -16.68 25.59
N ASP A 203 16.97 -16.70 26.16
CA ASP A 203 17.20 -16.43 27.57
C ASP A 203 17.65 -14.97 27.79
N ASP A 204 17.69 -14.54 29.06
CA ASP A 204 18.06 -13.17 29.43
C ASP A 204 19.47 -12.81 28.94
N ASP A 205 20.42 -13.75 29.00
CA ASP A 205 21.78 -13.54 28.53
C ASP A 205 21.79 -13.28 27.01
N TYR A 206 21.04 -14.06 26.22
CA TYR A 206 20.89 -13.87 24.78
C TYR A 206 20.26 -12.52 24.45
N LEU A 207 19.17 -12.14 25.13
CA LEU A 207 18.45 -10.89 24.89
C LEU A 207 19.25 -9.65 25.34
N SER A 208 20.17 -9.81 26.30
CA SER A 208 21.00 -8.73 26.79
C SER A 208 22.14 -8.31 25.84
N ASP A 209 22.51 -9.17 24.87
CA ASP A 209 23.53 -8.84 23.87
C ASP A 209 22.89 -8.23 22.61
N PRO A 210 23.11 -6.93 22.31
CA PRO A 210 22.56 -6.29 21.12
C PRO A 210 22.98 -6.96 19.81
N LYS A 211 24.07 -7.73 19.78
CA LYS A 211 24.50 -8.48 18.58
C LYS A 211 23.53 -9.58 18.18
N ASN A 212 22.68 -10.03 19.10
CA ASN A 212 21.65 -11.03 18.89
C ASN A 212 20.31 -10.44 18.41
N LEU A 213 20.24 -9.11 18.32
CA LEU A 213 19.05 -8.35 17.94
C LEU A 213 19.28 -7.60 16.62
N MET A 214 18.19 -7.24 15.97
CA MET A 214 18.18 -6.48 14.72
C MET A 214 17.00 -5.52 14.70
N LEU A 215 17.18 -4.33 14.10
CA LEU A 215 16.07 -3.44 13.79
C LEU A 215 15.55 -3.74 12.39
N LEU A 216 14.26 -4.04 12.29
CA LEU A 216 13.56 -4.25 11.03
C LEU A 216 12.25 -3.46 11.02
N ALA A 217 11.81 -3.02 9.84
CA ALA A 217 10.45 -2.51 9.71
C ALA A 217 9.44 -3.62 10.07
N VAL A 218 8.39 -3.30 10.82
CA VAL A 218 7.34 -4.27 11.19
C VAL A 218 6.76 -4.93 9.94
N GLY A 219 6.61 -4.17 8.85
CA GLY A 219 6.15 -4.69 7.56
C GLY A 219 7.08 -5.76 6.96
N MET A 220 8.40 -5.68 7.20
CA MET A 220 9.35 -6.72 6.76
C MET A 220 9.17 -8.00 7.57
N VAL A 221 9.00 -7.88 8.88
CA VAL A 221 8.71 -9.04 9.75
C VAL A 221 7.43 -9.72 9.26
N TRP A 222 6.37 -8.95 9.05
CA TRP A 222 5.09 -9.47 8.56
C TRP A 222 5.20 -10.15 7.19
N GLN A 223 5.79 -9.48 6.19
CA GLN A 223 5.71 -9.94 4.80
C GLN A 223 6.68 -11.08 4.48
N GLN A 224 7.85 -11.08 5.13
CA GLN A 224 8.96 -11.98 4.78
C GLN A 224 9.19 -13.06 5.83
N LEU A 225 8.87 -12.81 7.10
CA LEU A 225 9.21 -13.70 8.20
C LEU A 225 7.97 -14.40 8.76
N ASP A 226 6.88 -13.67 9.03
CA ASP A 226 5.73 -14.25 9.70
C ASP A 226 4.43 -13.54 9.37
N ARG A 227 3.61 -14.15 8.52
CA ARG A 227 2.36 -13.53 8.05
C ARG A 227 1.28 -13.43 9.13
N ASP A 228 1.39 -14.24 10.19
CA ASP A 228 0.33 -14.40 11.18
C ASP A 228 0.26 -13.21 12.15
N ILE A 229 1.33 -12.43 12.27
CA ILE A 229 1.39 -11.30 13.20
C ILE A 229 0.45 -10.15 12.79
N PHE A 230 0.08 -10.05 11.51
CA PHE A 230 -0.61 -8.88 10.96
C PHE A 230 -1.93 -8.54 11.67
N LYS A 231 -2.64 -9.55 12.17
CA LYS A 231 -3.91 -9.36 12.87
C LYS A 231 -3.73 -8.74 14.28
N TYR A 232 -2.50 -8.62 14.77
CA TYR A 232 -2.17 -8.16 16.12
C TYR A 232 -1.32 -6.89 16.16
N ILE A 233 -0.72 -6.44 15.06
CA ILE A 233 0.24 -5.33 15.09
C ILE A 233 -0.36 -4.00 15.56
N ASP A 234 -1.69 -3.84 15.48
CA ASP A 234 -2.42 -2.66 15.97
C ASP A 234 -2.84 -2.75 17.45
N MET A 235 -2.48 -3.82 18.17
CA MET A 235 -2.74 -3.93 19.60
C MET A 235 -2.02 -2.83 20.40
N PRO A 236 -2.61 -2.35 21.51
CA PRO A 236 -2.10 -1.18 22.24
C PRO A 236 -0.74 -1.44 22.89
N VAL A 237 -0.04 -0.36 23.23
CA VAL A 237 1.15 -0.41 24.09
C VAL A 237 0.81 -1.11 25.42
N GLY A 238 1.75 -1.90 25.93
CA GLY A 238 1.59 -2.79 27.09
C GLY A 238 1.09 -4.20 26.73
N THR A 239 0.90 -4.50 25.45
CA THR A 239 0.46 -5.83 24.99
C THR A 239 1.62 -6.81 24.99
N LYS A 240 1.41 -8.01 25.55
CA LYS A 240 2.29 -9.18 25.43
C LYS A 240 1.50 -10.35 24.88
N LEU A 241 2.03 -11.03 23.87
CA LEU A 241 1.37 -12.13 23.17
C LEU A 241 2.31 -13.32 23.01
N ILE A 242 1.76 -14.52 23.20
CA ILE A 242 2.43 -15.79 22.92
C ILE A 242 1.71 -16.53 21.79
N ARG A 243 2.47 -17.19 20.92
CA ARG A 243 1.94 -18.08 19.90
C ARG A 243 1.42 -19.35 20.55
N ILE A 244 0.22 -19.78 20.15
CA ILE A 244 -0.46 -20.99 20.69
C ILE A 244 -0.73 -22.05 19.62
N SER A 245 -0.60 -21.69 18.35
CA SER A 245 -0.77 -22.58 17.21
C SER A 245 0.07 -22.08 16.05
N SER A 246 0.08 -22.85 14.95
CA SER A 246 0.79 -22.44 13.73
C SER A 246 0.36 -21.06 13.21
N ASN A 247 -0.85 -20.56 13.53
CA ASN A 247 -1.34 -19.27 13.01
C ASN A 247 -1.91 -18.30 14.06
N ASP A 248 -1.97 -18.69 15.34
CA ASP A 248 -2.68 -17.92 16.37
C ASP A 248 -1.82 -17.56 17.57
N PHE A 249 -2.13 -16.39 18.13
CA PHE A 249 -1.56 -15.85 19.35
C PHE A 249 -2.67 -15.51 20.35
N GLU A 250 -2.31 -15.48 21.63
CA GLU A 250 -3.15 -14.99 22.72
C GLU A 250 -2.37 -14.12 23.68
N ILE A 251 -3.07 -13.39 24.56
CA ILE A 251 -2.46 -12.57 25.60
C ILE A 251 -1.70 -13.46 26.58
N ASP A 252 -0.43 -13.13 26.78
CA ASP A 252 0.43 -13.84 27.71
C ASP A 252 -0.03 -13.59 29.15
N LYS A 253 -0.45 -14.65 29.83
CA LYS A 253 -0.82 -14.65 31.25
C LYS A 253 0.23 -15.35 32.10
N ASN A 254 1.38 -15.71 31.52
CA ASN A 254 2.44 -16.50 32.12
C ASN A 254 1.97 -17.90 32.60
N ASP A 255 0.99 -18.49 31.91
CA ASP A 255 0.36 -19.76 32.28
C ASP A 255 0.48 -20.86 31.22
N LYS A 256 1.09 -20.57 30.05
CA LYS A 256 1.28 -21.52 28.95
C LYS A 256 2.67 -21.43 28.35
N GLU A 257 3.09 -22.55 27.75
CA GLU A 257 4.29 -22.60 26.93
C GLU A 257 4.05 -21.97 25.56
N ILE A 258 5.09 -21.39 24.98
CA ILE A 258 5.07 -20.81 23.64
C ILE A 258 5.09 -21.93 22.61
N TYR A 259 4.14 -21.91 21.68
CA TYR A 259 4.17 -22.78 20.52
C TYR A 259 5.28 -22.34 19.56
N MET A 260 6.33 -23.16 19.48
CA MET A 260 7.52 -22.91 18.65
C MET A 260 7.38 -23.60 17.28
N GLU A 261 7.65 -22.85 16.21
CA GLU A 261 7.59 -23.36 14.84
C GLU A 261 8.70 -22.74 13.99
N LYS A 262 9.35 -23.54 13.13
CA LYS A 262 10.26 -23.04 12.09
C LYS A 262 9.51 -22.85 10.79
N ARG A 263 9.93 -21.84 10.02
CA ARG A 263 9.46 -21.60 8.66
C ARG A 263 9.93 -22.74 7.76
N GLU A 264 9.06 -23.15 6.85
CA GLU A 264 9.37 -24.11 5.79
C GLU A 264 10.33 -23.55 4.74
#